data_AF-A0A238YDR3-F1
#
_entry.id   AF-A0A238YDR3-F1
#
_cell.length_a   1.000
_cell.length_b   1.000
_cell.length_c   1.000
_cell.angle_alpha   90.00
_cell.angle_beta   90.00
_cell.angle_gamma   90.00
#
_symmetry.space_group_name_H-M   'P 1'
#
loop_
_entity.id
_entity.type
_entity.pdbx_description
1 polymer ?
#
loop_
_entity_poly.entity_id
_entity_poly.type
_entity_poly.pdbx_seq_one_letter_code
_entity_poly.pdbx_strand_id
1 'polypeptide(L)'
;MGTLLFIVIVWFLSQKHYRDNLKENNIYSAVRTLVEILRVVTVDRFPVIERIGNGVENGRSAIAAFIDKGTAYLTFCLGWLWVLCLIFTVIEVLTPLEFTRSYVRSAVHCGLWLLLLSAASHFGWSSTWPIRLWLGSFLIVGFAIMLALVPGGLALVYQGANFFLPLKSWRTSYVYFRRGNEVLVDQKKWGWGIGDTTYRRVVLHPISPLFNKVEQWPYPTSTMPPQPDGEGWAVVNKKAADFSIDPMEQRNLDAAKELERQCWADRRRVDSLALRGQLPLQARILPAVTRQGANTVGCLAGEEVWCNYLVLAKPGECRQAGAVGVVGEKPADQKHFSFMLSAIMRVGRTYRTINLVLPEVHGLGTYKLGNDKYETTSPMAAHLTLSDTKQVEYSTTTDHYTTVRRFPSTLIITRFDTTARVISGIFRGSVCDISKNGDPIPVTQGRFDVHYYKE
;
A
#
# COMPACT_ATOMS: atom_id res chain seq x y z
N MET A 1 1.14 -35.90 24.28
CA MET A 1 1.67 -34.76 25.05
C MET A 1 3.20 -34.81 25.24
N GLY A 2 3.82 -35.96 25.51
CA GLY A 2 5.28 -36.06 25.72
C GLY A 2 6.16 -35.62 24.54
N THR A 3 5.76 -35.88 23.30
CA THR A 3 6.53 -35.52 22.09
C THR A 3 6.55 -34.01 21.82
N LEU A 4 5.50 -33.30 22.22
CA LEU A 4 5.39 -31.85 22.05
C LEU A 4 6.23 -31.11 23.10
N LEU A 5 6.28 -31.62 24.33
CA LEU A 5 7.17 -31.11 25.38
C LEU A 5 8.65 -31.35 25.02
N PHE A 6 8.95 -32.50 24.38
CA PHE A 6 10.29 -32.84 23.89
C PHE A 6 10.79 -31.86 22.82
N ILE A 7 9.95 -31.51 21.83
CA ILE A 7 10.33 -30.58 20.76
C ILE A 7 10.52 -29.16 21.29
N VAL A 8 9.64 -28.72 22.21
CA VAL A 8 9.75 -27.38 22.81
C VAL A 8 10.97 -27.28 23.71
N ILE A 9 11.29 -28.30 24.51
CA ILE A 9 12.48 -28.31 25.37
C ILE A 9 13.77 -28.39 24.53
N VAL A 10 13.82 -29.20 23.48
CA VAL A 10 14.98 -29.29 22.57
C VAL A 10 15.19 -27.96 21.83
N TRP A 11 14.11 -27.29 21.40
CA TRP A 11 14.20 -25.98 20.76
C TRP A 11 14.63 -24.87 21.73
N PHE A 12 14.12 -24.88 22.98
CA PHE A 12 14.52 -23.89 24.01
C PHE A 12 15.96 -24.09 24.48
N LEU A 13 16.42 -25.35 24.61
CA LEU A 13 17.80 -25.68 24.96
C LEU A 13 18.75 -25.38 23.80
N SER A 14 18.34 -25.62 22.55
CA SER A 14 19.11 -25.24 21.35
C SER A 14 19.31 -23.72 21.25
N GLN A 15 18.28 -22.92 21.55
CA GLN A 15 18.37 -21.45 21.57
C GLN A 15 19.23 -20.92 22.71
N LYS A 16 19.17 -21.52 23.90
CA LYS A 16 19.98 -21.10 25.05
C LYS A 16 21.45 -21.51 24.93
N HIS A 17 21.75 -22.63 24.26
CA HIS A 17 23.11 -23.16 24.11
C HIS A 17 23.85 -22.68 22.86
N TYR A 18 23.16 -22.10 21.87
CA TYR A 18 23.79 -21.39 20.76
C TYR A 18 24.55 -20.13 21.21
N ARG A 19 24.33 -19.69 22.47
CA ARG A 19 24.92 -18.49 23.04
C ARG A 19 26.26 -18.72 23.76
N ASP A 20 26.62 -19.96 24.12
CA ASP A 20 27.87 -20.26 24.84
C ASP A 20 28.61 -21.47 24.24
N ASN A 21 29.94 -21.34 24.12
CA ASN A 21 30.89 -22.17 23.35
C ASN A 21 30.72 -23.71 23.36
N LEU A 22 30.97 -24.31 22.19
CA LEU A 22 31.02 -25.75 21.90
C LEU A 22 32.09 -26.53 22.69
N LYS A 23 31.67 -27.60 23.37
CA LYS A 23 32.42 -28.86 23.47
C LYS A 23 31.46 -30.07 23.44
N GLU A 24 31.69 -31.00 22.53
CA GLU A 24 30.88 -32.22 22.27
C GLU A 24 30.62 -33.09 23.52
N ASN A 25 31.49 -33.04 24.52
CA ASN A 25 31.37 -33.86 25.73
C ASN A 25 30.14 -33.51 26.61
N ASN A 26 29.55 -32.33 26.45
CA ASN A 26 28.39 -31.91 27.26
C ASN A 26 27.06 -32.50 26.76
N ILE A 27 26.94 -32.77 25.47
CA ILE A 27 25.71 -33.35 24.89
C ILE A 27 25.58 -34.82 25.31
N TYR A 28 26.69 -35.55 25.33
CA TYR A 28 26.71 -36.96 25.75
C TYR A 28 26.36 -37.13 27.25
N SER A 29 26.83 -36.20 28.10
CA SER A 29 26.49 -36.16 29.53
C SER A 29 25.00 -35.88 29.75
N ALA A 30 24.45 -34.87 29.05
CA ALA A 30 23.04 -34.51 29.16
C ALA A 30 22.09 -35.65 28.72
N VAL A 31 22.43 -36.36 27.64
CA VAL A 31 21.65 -37.52 27.17
C VAL A 31 21.73 -38.69 28.16
N ARG A 32 22.90 -38.95 28.76
CA ARG A 32 23.09 -40.03 29.75
C ARG A 32 22.30 -39.78 31.03
N THR A 33 22.33 -38.56 31.57
CA THR A 33 21.56 -38.18 32.78
C THR A 33 20.06 -38.29 32.54
N LEU A 34 19.59 -37.94 31.34
CA LEU A 34 18.17 -38.04 30.98
C LEU A 34 17.69 -39.50 30.87
N VAL A 35 18.56 -40.40 30.39
CA VAL A 35 18.30 -41.85 30.36
C VAL A 35 18.27 -42.44 31.77
N GLU A 36 19.11 -41.98 32.69
CA GLU A 36 19.08 -42.43 34.10
C GLU A 36 17.83 -41.94 34.84
N ILE A 37 17.41 -40.69 34.63
CA ILE A 37 16.16 -40.15 35.20
C ILE A 37 14.94 -40.93 34.70
N LEU A 38 14.91 -41.27 33.41
CA LEU A 38 13.83 -42.08 32.83
C LEU A 38 13.82 -43.52 33.37
N ARG A 39 15.00 -44.09 33.66
CA ARG A 39 15.12 -45.41 34.32
C ARG A 39 14.51 -45.40 35.71
N VAL A 40 14.84 -44.40 36.54
CA VAL A 40 14.34 -44.27 37.92
C VAL A 40 12.82 -44.09 37.96
N VAL A 41 12.25 -43.30 37.03
CA VAL A 41 10.80 -43.04 37.00
C VAL A 41 9.96 -44.25 36.56
N THR A 42 10.55 -45.18 35.81
CA THR A 42 9.83 -46.36 35.28
C THR A 42 9.90 -47.61 36.16
N VAL A 43 10.89 -47.73 37.05
CA VAL A 43 11.10 -48.96 37.85
C VAL A 43 10.41 -48.91 39.22
N ASP A 44 10.25 -47.73 39.83
CA ASP A 44 9.75 -47.63 41.22
C ASP A 44 8.21 -47.53 41.37
N ARG A 45 7.43 -47.41 40.29
CA ARG A 45 5.98 -47.15 40.39
C ARG A 45 5.02 -48.30 40.08
N PHE A 46 5.51 -49.48 39.69
CA PHE A 46 4.62 -50.62 39.42
C PHE A 46 5.24 -51.98 39.76
N PRO A 47 5.04 -52.51 40.99
CA PRO A 47 5.42 -53.87 41.32
C PRO A 47 4.18 -54.79 41.32
N VAL A 48 3.78 -55.32 40.14
CA VAL A 48 2.87 -56.49 40.07
C VAL A 48 3.22 -57.38 38.87
N ILE A 49 3.96 -58.46 39.18
CA ILE A 49 3.82 -59.87 38.71
C ILE A 49 4.16 -60.22 37.24
N GLU A 50 5.37 -60.76 37.08
CA GLU A 50 5.84 -62.01 36.41
C GLU A 50 5.04 -62.77 35.30
N ARG A 51 3.84 -62.36 34.88
CA ARG A 51 3.14 -62.93 33.70
C ARG A 51 3.15 -62.02 32.46
N ILE A 52 3.75 -60.84 32.56
CA ILE A 52 3.81 -59.85 31.47
C ILE A 52 5.13 -59.94 30.66
N GLY A 53 6.13 -60.69 31.14
CA GLY A 53 7.47 -60.79 30.53
C GLY A 53 7.46 -61.18 29.05
N ASN A 54 6.70 -62.21 28.67
CA ASN A 54 6.64 -62.68 27.27
C ASN A 54 5.77 -61.77 26.37
N GLY A 55 4.83 -61.00 26.93
CA GLY A 55 4.01 -60.04 26.18
C GLY A 55 4.75 -58.73 25.91
N VAL A 56 5.61 -58.30 26.84
CA VAL A 56 6.41 -57.07 26.72
C VAL A 56 7.62 -57.25 25.81
N GLU A 57 8.25 -58.42 25.75
CA GLU A 57 9.31 -58.68 24.76
C GLU A 57 8.76 -58.78 23.33
N ASN A 58 7.62 -59.45 23.14
CA ASN A 58 6.93 -59.47 21.84
C ASN A 58 6.35 -58.10 21.45
N GLY A 59 5.87 -57.33 22.42
CA GLY A 59 5.44 -55.95 22.20
C GLY A 59 6.60 -55.01 21.88
N ARG A 60 7.76 -55.19 22.52
CA ARG A 60 8.98 -54.41 22.22
C ARG A 60 9.54 -54.70 20.85
N SER A 61 9.58 -55.96 20.40
CA SER A 61 10.05 -56.29 19.05
C SER A 61 9.09 -55.76 17.98
N ALA A 62 7.77 -55.83 18.21
CA ALA A 62 6.77 -55.26 17.31
C ALA A 62 6.80 -53.72 17.26
N ILE A 63 6.98 -53.05 18.40
CA ILE A 63 7.10 -51.58 18.46
C ILE A 63 8.43 -51.13 17.87
N ALA A 64 9.54 -51.83 18.11
CA ALA A 64 10.83 -51.53 17.48
C ALA A 64 10.75 -51.71 15.96
N ALA A 65 10.15 -52.80 15.45
CA ALA A 65 9.95 -53.01 14.02
C ALA A 65 8.97 -52.00 13.40
N PHE A 66 7.98 -51.53 14.15
CA PHE A 66 7.06 -50.47 13.71
C PHE A 66 7.74 -49.09 13.68
N ILE A 67 8.56 -48.78 14.67
CA ILE A 67 9.36 -47.56 14.72
C ILE A 67 10.40 -47.57 13.59
N ASP A 68 11.08 -48.67 13.34
CA ASP A 68 12.13 -48.75 12.32
C ASP A 68 11.56 -48.68 10.90
N LYS A 69 10.39 -49.28 10.67
CA LYS A 69 9.63 -49.08 9.41
C LYS A 69 9.04 -47.68 9.31
N GLY A 70 8.61 -47.10 10.43
CA GLY A 70 8.06 -45.75 10.50
C GLY A 70 9.10 -44.66 10.26
N THR A 71 10.32 -44.82 10.79
CA THR A 71 11.45 -43.90 10.59
C THR A 71 11.99 -44.00 9.18
N ALA A 72 12.12 -45.21 8.61
CA ALA A 72 12.48 -45.38 7.20
C ALA A 72 11.44 -44.70 6.28
N TYR A 73 10.15 -44.86 6.58
CA TYR A 73 9.07 -44.24 5.82
C TYR A 73 9.06 -42.71 5.96
N LEU A 74 9.27 -42.18 7.17
CA LEU A 74 9.35 -40.73 7.41
C LEU A 74 10.55 -40.12 6.69
N THR A 75 11.71 -40.78 6.74
CA THR A 75 12.94 -40.33 6.08
C THR A 75 12.77 -40.34 4.56
N PHE A 76 12.09 -41.36 4.02
CA PHE A 76 11.74 -41.42 2.61
C PHE A 76 10.77 -40.30 2.19
N CYS A 77 9.72 -40.04 2.98
CA CYS A 77 8.78 -38.95 2.71
C CYS A 77 9.46 -37.57 2.78
N LEU A 78 10.34 -37.36 3.75
CA LEU A 78 11.10 -36.11 3.90
C LEU A 78 12.11 -35.92 2.76
N GLY A 79 12.78 -36.99 2.31
CA GLY A 79 13.66 -36.95 1.14
C GLY A 79 12.91 -36.54 -0.13
N TRP A 80 11.70 -37.07 -0.33
CA TRP A 80 10.86 -36.70 -1.48
C TRP A 80 10.27 -35.29 -1.38
N LEU A 81 9.88 -34.86 -0.18
CA LEU A 81 9.46 -33.47 0.03
C LEU A 81 10.61 -32.51 -0.32
N TRP A 82 11.84 -32.88 0.03
CA TRP A 82 13.05 -32.13 -0.34
C TRP A 82 13.29 -32.11 -1.86
N VAL A 83 13.17 -33.25 -2.55
CA VAL A 83 13.31 -33.31 -4.01
C VAL A 83 12.23 -32.49 -4.71
N LEU A 84 10.98 -32.56 -4.24
CA LEU A 84 9.89 -31.73 -4.76
C LEU A 84 10.15 -30.25 -4.51
N CYS A 85 10.54 -29.86 -3.30
CA CYS A 85 10.94 -28.47 -3.01
C CYS A 85 12.08 -28.01 -3.92
N LEU A 86 13.09 -28.85 -4.17
CA LEU A 86 14.22 -28.52 -5.02
C LEU A 86 13.80 -28.40 -6.50
N ILE A 87 12.92 -29.27 -7.00
CA ILE A 87 12.34 -29.17 -8.35
C ILE A 87 11.47 -27.91 -8.47
N PHE A 88 10.61 -27.62 -7.49
CA PHE A 88 9.81 -26.39 -7.49
C PHE A 88 10.69 -25.15 -7.41
N THR A 89 11.76 -25.16 -6.61
CA THR A 89 12.73 -24.06 -6.53
C THR A 89 13.46 -23.88 -7.87
N VAL A 90 13.91 -24.97 -8.50
CA VAL A 90 14.57 -24.92 -9.81
C VAL A 90 13.60 -24.45 -10.89
N ILE A 91 12.33 -24.89 -10.88
CA ILE A 91 11.30 -24.40 -11.80
C ILE A 91 11.04 -22.91 -11.54
N GLU A 92 10.91 -22.47 -10.30
CA GLU A 92 10.68 -21.06 -9.96
C GLU A 92 11.87 -20.16 -10.31
N VAL A 93 13.10 -20.67 -10.18
CA VAL A 93 14.34 -19.99 -10.58
C VAL A 93 14.54 -19.97 -12.10
N LEU A 94 14.20 -21.07 -12.80
CA LEU A 94 14.42 -21.21 -14.25
C LEU A 94 13.25 -20.71 -15.10
N THR A 95 12.03 -20.75 -14.59
CA THR A 95 10.85 -20.19 -15.26
C THR A 95 10.43 -18.93 -14.50
N PRO A 96 10.43 -17.76 -15.16
CA PRO A 96 9.96 -16.50 -14.57
C PRO A 96 8.41 -16.52 -14.48
N LEU A 97 7.85 -17.51 -13.77
CA LEU A 97 6.43 -17.72 -13.55
C LEU A 97 5.81 -16.55 -12.80
N GLU A 98 6.60 -15.84 -11.99
CA GLU A 98 6.27 -14.57 -11.36
C GLU A 98 5.66 -13.53 -12.32
N PHE A 99 5.93 -13.66 -13.62
CA PHE A 99 5.55 -12.68 -14.64
C PHE A 99 4.53 -13.21 -15.66
N THR A 100 4.01 -14.43 -15.45
CA THR A 100 2.87 -14.98 -16.20
C THR A 100 1.54 -14.51 -15.61
N ARG A 101 0.49 -14.47 -16.44
CA ARG A 101 -0.89 -14.23 -15.97
C ARG A 101 -1.25 -15.28 -14.91
N SER A 102 -1.98 -14.89 -13.85
CA SER A 102 -2.19 -15.78 -12.70
C SER A 102 -2.82 -17.13 -13.07
N TYR A 103 -3.73 -17.15 -14.05
CA TYR A 103 -4.35 -18.40 -14.51
C TYR A 103 -3.36 -19.32 -15.25
N VAL A 104 -2.36 -18.78 -15.95
CA VAL A 104 -1.32 -19.59 -16.61
C VAL A 104 -0.41 -20.19 -15.55
N ARG A 105 0.00 -19.41 -14.55
CA ARG A 105 0.75 -19.93 -13.41
C ARG A 105 0.00 -21.05 -12.69
N SER A 106 -1.28 -20.83 -12.39
CA SER A 106 -2.14 -21.84 -11.76
C SER A 106 -2.31 -23.07 -12.65
N ALA A 107 -2.50 -22.92 -13.96
CA ALA A 107 -2.63 -24.03 -14.89
C ALA A 107 -1.32 -24.84 -15.01
N VAL A 108 -0.16 -24.19 -15.03
CA VAL A 108 1.15 -24.86 -15.03
C VAL A 108 1.37 -25.60 -13.71
N HIS A 109 1.07 -24.97 -12.58
CA HIS A 109 1.16 -25.63 -11.27
C HIS A 109 0.21 -26.83 -11.18
N CYS A 110 -1.05 -26.69 -11.60
CA CYS A 110 -2.02 -27.79 -11.66
C CYS A 110 -1.55 -28.89 -12.60
N GLY A 111 -1.05 -28.55 -13.80
CA GLY A 111 -0.51 -29.50 -14.76
C GLY A 111 0.67 -30.28 -14.19
N LEU A 112 1.59 -29.62 -13.48
CA LEU A 112 2.72 -30.27 -12.82
C LEU A 112 2.26 -31.24 -11.73
N TRP A 113 1.26 -30.83 -10.92
CA TRP A 113 0.65 -31.69 -9.91
C TRP A 113 -0.08 -32.90 -10.52
N LEU A 114 -0.78 -32.74 -11.64
CA LEU A 114 -1.45 -33.82 -12.37
C LEU A 114 -0.44 -34.78 -13.02
N LEU A 115 0.69 -34.27 -13.51
CA LEU A 115 1.78 -35.08 -14.03
C LEU A 115 2.48 -35.86 -12.92
N LEU A 116 2.65 -35.27 -11.73
CA LEU A 116 3.14 -35.98 -10.54
C LEU A 116 2.22 -37.13 -10.13
N LEU A 117 0.89 -36.94 -10.18
CA LEU A 117 -0.08 -38.01 -9.94
C LEU A 117 0.02 -39.14 -10.98
N SER A 118 0.20 -38.78 -12.25
CA SER A 118 0.35 -39.75 -13.35
C SER A 118 1.66 -40.52 -13.23
N ALA A 119 2.77 -39.85 -12.93
CA ALA A 119 4.05 -40.48 -12.68
C ALA A 119 3.98 -41.45 -11.48
N ALA A 120 3.35 -41.04 -10.38
CA ALA A 120 3.14 -41.89 -9.21
C ALA A 120 2.30 -43.15 -9.54
N SER A 121 1.33 -43.05 -10.45
CA SER A 121 0.55 -44.20 -10.89
C SER A 121 1.36 -45.20 -11.73
N HIS A 122 2.30 -44.71 -12.55
CA HIS A 122 3.12 -45.53 -13.41
C HIS A 122 4.13 -46.40 -12.64
N PHE A 123 4.57 -45.93 -11.46
CA PHE A 123 5.46 -46.70 -10.56
C PHE A 123 4.71 -47.68 -9.63
N GLY A 124 3.42 -47.92 -9.85
CA GLY A 124 2.64 -48.93 -9.10
C GLY A 124 2.18 -48.49 -7.70
N TRP A 125 2.18 -47.19 -7.40
CA TRP A 125 1.86 -46.66 -6.08
C TRP A 125 0.38 -46.26 -5.89
N SER A 126 -0.49 -46.55 -6.88
CA SER A 126 -1.79 -45.89 -7.07
C SER A 126 -2.99 -46.40 -6.27
N SER A 127 -2.96 -47.59 -5.66
CA SER A 127 -4.20 -48.13 -5.04
C SER A 127 -4.55 -47.48 -3.69
N THR A 128 -3.58 -46.91 -2.97
CA THR A 128 -3.82 -46.32 -1.63
C THR A 128 -3.48 -44.83 -1.54
N TRP A 129 -2.79 -44.27 -2.54
CA TRP A 129 -2.34 -42.88 -2.54
C TRP A 129 -3.43 -41.84 -2.67
N PRO A 130 -4.50 -41.99 -3.47
CA PRO A 130 -5.53 -40.95 -3.59
C PRO A 130 -6.16 -40.65 -2.24
N ILE A 131 -6.58 -41.69 -1.50
CA ILE A 131 -7.18 -41.55 -0.18
C ILE A 131 -6.18 -40.93 0.82
N ARG A 132 -4.90 -41.33 0.77
CA ARG A 132 -3.87 -40.81 1.69
C ARG A 132 -3.43 -39.37 1.37
N LEU A 133 -3.40 -38.99 0.10
CA LEU A 133 -3.18 -37.61 -0.33
C LEU A 133 -4.35 -36.73 0.09
N TRP A 134 -5.59 -37.17 -0.14
CA TRP A 134 -6.77 -36.44 0.34
C TRP A 134 -6.76 -36.30 1.87
N LEU A 135 -6.44 -37.37 2.61
CA LEU A 135 -6.28 -37.30 4.07
C LEU A 135 -5.18 -36.30 4.48
N GLY A 136 -4.04 -36.31 3.78
CA GLY A 136 -2.94 -35.37 3.99
C GLY A 136 -3.36 -33.93 3.70
N SER A 137 -4.06 -33.68 2.61
CA SER A 137 -4.60 -32.36 2.25
C SER A 137 -5.63 -31.88 3.26
N PHE A 138 -6.56 -32.75 3.71
CA PHE A 138 -7.52 -32.41 4.76
C PHE A 138 -6.84 -32.12 6.10
N LEU A 139 -5.78 -32.87 6.45
CA LEU A 139 -4.97 -32.59 7.63
C LEU A 139 -4.22 -31.26 7.53
N ILE A 140 -3.63 -30.94 6.37
CA ILE A 140 -2.95 -29.66 6.13
C ILE A 140 -3.94 -28.50 6.19
N VAL A 141 -5.13 -28.63 5.61
CA VAL A 141 -6.19 -27.62 5.66
C VAL A 141 -6.72 -27.46 7.08
N GLY A 142 -7.00 -28.55 7.79
CA GLY A 142 -7.42 -28.52 9.20
C GLY A 142 -6.36 -27.90 10.11
N PHE A 143 -5.08 -28.20 9.85
CA PHE A 143 -3.95 -27.62 10.57
C PHE A 143 -3.76 -26.13 10.26
N ALA A 144 -3.96 -25.70 9.01
CA ALA A 144 -3.96 -24.29 8.63
C ALA A 144 -5.10 -23.52 9.31
N ILE A 145 -6.31 -24.09 9.39
CA ILE A 145 -7.44 -23.50 10.13
C ILE A 145 -7.11 -23.38 11.62
N MET A 146 -6.53 -24.40 12.23
CA MET A 146 -6.11 -24.36 13.64
C MET A 146 -5.00 -23.34 13.89
N LEU A 147 -4.03 -23.21 12.99
CA LEU A 147 -3.01 -22.16 13.03
C LEU A 147 -3.62 -20.77 12.92
N ALA A 148 -4.62 -20.58 12.04
CA ALA A 148 -5.30 -19.29 11.90
C ALA A 148 -6.02 -18.84 13.19
N LEU A 149 -6.35 -19.76 14.11
CA LEU A 149 -6.95 -19.44 15.40
C LEU A 149 -5.94 -18.93 16.45
N VAL A 150 -4.62 -19.05 16.19
CA VAL A 150 -3.57 -18.58 17.11
C VAL A 150 -2.98 -17.25 16.61
N PRO A 151 -2.75 -16.26 17.49
CA PRO A 151 -2.05 -15.02 17.13
C PRO A 151 -0.67 -15.33 16.53
N GLY A 152 -0.50 -15.05 15.24
CA GLY A 152 0.71 -15.38 14.46
C GLY A 152 0.51 -16.48 13.41
N GLY A 153 -0.39 -17.44 13.63
CA GLY A 153 -0.67 -18.47 12.62
C GLY A 153 -1.52 -17.95 11.46
N LEU A 154 -2.35 -16.92 11.68
CA LEU A 154 -2.98 -16.14 10.59
C LEU A 154 -1.94 -15.53 9.64
N ALA A 155 -0.81 -15.04 10.16
CA ALA A 155 0.27 -14.49 9.34
C ALA A 155 0.96 -15.60 8.53
N LEU A 156 1.19 -16.78 9.13
CA LEU A 156 1.78 -17.94 8.44
C LEU A 156 0.87 -18.49 7.34
N VAL A 157 -0.43 -18.64 7.62
CA VAL A 157 -1.42 -19.07 6.63
C VAL A 157 -1.53 -18.03 5.51
N TYR A 158 -1.51 -16.74 5.85
CA TYR A 158 -1.51 -15.66 4.86
C TYR A 158 -0.25 -15.66 3.99
N GLN A 159 0.94 -15.89 4.56
CA GLN A 159 2.19 -15.99 3.80
C GLN A 159 2.22 -17.25 2.92
N GLY A 160 1.78 -18.40 3.43
CA GLY A 160 1.65 -19.63 2.64
C GLY A 160 0.62 -19.49 1.52
N ALA A 161 -0.53 -18.86 1.80
CA ALA A 161 -1.53 -18.55 0.79
C ALA A 161 -0.96 -17.60 -0.28
N ASN A 162 -0.20 -16.57 0.11
CA ASN A 162 0.49 -15.68 -0.84
C ASN A 162 1.49 -16.41 -1.74
N PHE A 163 2.13 -17.47 -1.23
CA PHE A 163 3.07 -18.28 -1.99
C PHE A 163 2.36 -19.09 -3.09
N PHE A 164 1.25 -19.77 -2.76
CA PHE A 164 0.52 -20.62 -3.72
C PHE A 164 -0.47 -19.85 -4.60
N LEU A 165 -1.06 -18.78 -4.05
CA LEU A 165 -1.99 -17.87 -4.70
C LEU A 165 -1.39 -16.48 -4.54
N PRO A 166 -0.65 -15.93 -5.51
CA PRO A 166 -0.12 -14.59 -5.40
C PRO A 166 -1.30 -13.61 -5.24
N LEU A 167 -1.65 -13.27 -3.99
CA LEU A 167 -2.73 -12.33 -3.69
C LEU A 167 -2.33 -10.92 -4.14
N LYS A 168 -1.05 -10.74 -4.50
CA LYS A 168 -0.47 -9.54 -5.09
C LYS A 168 0.08 -9.93 -6.46
N SER A 169 -0.64 -9.55 -7.51
CA SER A 169 -0.16 -9.65 -8.89
C SER A 169 0.01 -8.25 -9.45
N TRP A 170 0.96 -8.06 -10.37
CA TRP A 170 1.09 -6.80 -11.08
C TRP A 170 0.33 -6.89 -12.39
N ARG A 171 -0.58 -5.95 -12.64
CA ARG A 171 -1.30 -5.83 -13.91
C ARG A 171 -0.76 -4.63 -14.66
N THR A 172 -0.38 -4.84 -15.92
CA THR A 172 -0.08 -3.74 -16.84
C THR A 172 -1.29 -2.83 -16.93
N SER A 173 -1.14 -1.58 -16.48
CA SER A 173 -2.19 -0.56 -16.53
C SER A 173 -2.06 0.34 -17.75
N TYR A 174 -0.84 0.53 -18.27
CA TYR A 174 -0.61 1.37 -19.44
C TYR A 174 0.72 1.08 -20.13
N VAL A 175 0.80 1.25 -21.45
CA VAL A 175 2.03 1.10 -22.26
C VAL A 175 2.43 2.46 -22.84
N TYR A 176 3.64 2.94 -22.52
CA TYR A 176 4.11 4.26 -22.95
C TYR A 176 4.87 4.22 -24.27
N PHE A 177 5.93 3.42 -24.31
CA PHE A 177 6.92 3.44 -25.38
C PHE A 177 7.27 2.01 -25.80
N ARG A 178 7.73 1.87 -27.04
CA ARG A 178 8.25 0.62 -27.58
C ARG A 178 9.61 0.86 -28.21
N ARG A 179 10.54 -0.06 -27.97
CA ARG A 179 11.88 -0.10 -28.58
C ARG A 179 12.12 -1.53 -29.08
N GLY A 180 11.99 -1.74 -30.38
CA GLY A 180 11.98 -3.09 -30.94
C GLY A 180 10.85 -3.95 -30.35
N ASN A 181 11.18 -4.99 -29.60
CA ASN A 181 10.21 -5.83 -28.90
C ASN A 181 9.97 -5.41 -27.43
N GLU A 182 10.79 -4.52 -26.88
CA GLU A 182 10.66 -4.05 -25.50
C GLU A 182 9.52 -3.03 -25.38
N VAL A 183 8.79 -3.06 -24.27
CA VAL A 183 7.74 -2.07 -23.97
C VAL A 183 7.91 -1.48 -22.58
N LEU A 184 7.90 -0.16 -22.48
CA LEU A 184 7.87 0.54 -21.19
C LEU A 184 6.42 0.67 -20.72
N VAL A 185 6.11 0.11 -19.57
CA VAL A 185 4.73 0.04 -19.06
C VAL A 185 4.63 0.52 -17.62
N ASP A 186 3.47 1.05 -17.25
CA ASP A 186 3.06 1.10 -15.84
C ASP A 186 2.34 -0.18 -15.47
N GLN A 187 2.66 -0.71 -14.31
CA GLN A 187 1.92 -1.80 -13.68
C GLN A 187 1.30 -1.29 -12.38
N LYS A 188 0.02 -1.61 -12.19
CA LYS A 188 -0.70 -1.42 -10.94
C LYS A 188 -0.67 -2.72 -10.15
N LYS A 189 -0.36 -2.61 -8.86
CA LYS A 189 -0.47 -3.75 -7.94
C LYS A 189 -1.94 -4.09 -7.77
N TRP A 190 -2.30 -5.31 -8.12
CA TRP A 190 -3.64 -5.87 -7.99
C TRP A 190 -3.64 -6.89 -6.85
N GLY A 191 -4.45 -6.63 -5.82
CA GLY A 191 -4.64 -7.54 -4.71
C GLY A 191 -5.84 -7.19 -3.84
N TRP A 192 -6.23 -8.12 -2.97
CA TRP A 192 -7.41 -8.01 -2.10
C TRP A 192 -7.25 -6.99 -0.95
N GLY A 193 -6.14 -6.26 -0.89
CA GLY A 193 -5.93 -5.22 0.12
C GLY A 193 -6.70 -3.95 -0.24
N ILE A 194 -7.67 -3.57 0.59
CA ILE A 194 -8.35 -2.28 0.49
C ILE A 194 -7.29 -1.17 0.61
N GLY A 195 -7.09 -0.39 -0.45
CA GLY A 195 -6.32 0.86 -0.42
C GLY A 195 -4.87 0.82 -0.95
N ASP A 196 -4.30 -0.35 -1.28
CA ASP A 196 -2.90 -0.40 -1.76
C ASP A 196 -2.81 -0.08 -3.26
N THR A 197 -2.79 1.21 -3.60
CA THR A 197 -2.60 1.72 -4.97
C THR A 197 -1.12 1.88 -5.33
N THR A 198 -0.30 0.85 -5.06
CA THR A 198 1.08 0.89 -5.51
C THR A 198 1.15 0.79 -7.04
N TYR A 199 1.83 1.74 -7.69
CA TYR A 199 2.20 1.67 -9.10
C TYR A 199 3.70 1.46 -9.23
N ARG A 200 4.13 0.71 -10.25
CA ARG A 200 5.53 0.62 -10.64
C ARG A 200 5.65 0.81 -12.15
N ARG A 201 6.78 1.35 -12.57
CA ARG A 201 7.14 1.45 -13.99
C ARG A 201 8.21 0.43 -14.30
N VAL A 202 8.02 -0.34 -15.37
CA VAL A 202 8.91 -1.43 -15.74
C VAL A 202 9.07 -1.50 -17.25
N VAL A 203 10.22 -1.97 -17.69
CA VAL A 203 10.42 -2.41 -19.08
C VAL A 203 10.09 -3.90 -19.14
N LEU A 204 9.19 -4.26 -20.05
CA LEU A 204 8.93 -5.66 -20.38
C LEU A 204 9.76 -6.02 -21.59
N HIS A 205 10.65 -6.99 -21.43
CA HIS A 205 11.38 -7.63 -22.52
C HIS A 205 10.68 -8.96 -22.81
N PRO A 206 9.89 -9.08 -23.90
CA PRO A 206 9.24 -10.32 -24.23
C PRO A 206 10.29 -11.37 -24.60
N ILE A 207 10.39 -12.41 -23.78
CA ILE A 207 11.19 -13.60 -24.09
C ILE A 207 10.38 -14.51 -25.03
N SER A 208 9.05 -14.54 -24.85
CA SER A 208 8.10 -15.27 -25.68
C SER A 208 6.69 -14.66 -25.58
N PRO A 209 5.69 -15.12 -26.35
CA PRO A 209 4.31 -14.63 -26.25
C PRO A 209 3.68 -14.73 -24.85
N LEU A 210 4.19 -15.61 -23.98
CA LEU A 210 3.66 -15.85 -22.63
C LEU A 210 4.56 -15.32 -21.51
N PHE A 211 5.82 -15.00 -21.82
CA PHE A 211 6.84 -14.68 -20.82
C PHE A 211 7.53 -13.36 -21.14
N ASN A 212 7.49 -12.43 -20.18
CA ASN A 212 8.22 -11.18 -20.23
C ASN A 212 9.22 -11.14 -19.07
N LYS A 213 10.49 -10.86 -19.36
CA LYS A 213 11.43 -10.38 -18.34
C LYS A 213 11.01 -8.97 -17.96
N VAL A 214 10.92 -8.70 -16.67
CA VAL A 214 10.52 -7.39 -16.15
C VAL A 214 11.75 -6.74 -15.54
N GLU A 215 12.16 -5.61 -16.10
CA GLU A 215 13.22 -4.79 -15.57
C GLU A 215 12.64 -3.55 -14.92
N GLN A 216 12.97 -3.30 -13.66
CA GLN A 216 12.48 -2.11 -12.98
C GLN A 216 13.14 -0.88 -13.59
N TRP A 217 12.32 0.08 -14.05
CA TRP A 217 12.87 1.32 -14.57
C TRP A 217 13.51 2.10 -13.42
N PRO A 218 14.74 2.61 -13.57
CA PRO A 218 15.57 3.08 -12.44
C PRO A 218 15.04 4.31 -11.69
N TYR A 219 13.90 4.89 -12.11
CA TYR A 219 13.34 6.08 -11.49
C TYR A 219 12.14 5.76 -10.57
N PRO A 220 12.27 5.97 -9.24
CA PRO A 220 11.17 5.78 -8.32
C PRO A 220 10.09 6.87 -8.51
N THR A 221 8.89 6.39 -8.86
CA THR A 221 7.57 6.84 -8.39
C THR A 221 7.40 8.32 -8.03
N SER A 222 6.92 9.13 -8.98
CA SER A 222 5.86 10.16 -8.80
C SER A 222 5.78 11.16 -9.96
N THR A 223 6.83 11.22 -10.79
CA THR A 223 6.88 12.06 -11.98
C THR A 223 6.63 11.24 -13.24
N MET A 224 5.94 11.85 -14.22
CA MET A 224 5.92 11.34 -15.58
C MET A 224 7.38 11.14 -16.02
N PRO A 225 7.73 10.00 -16.65
CA PRO A 225 9.12 9.79 -17.03
C PRO A 225 9.48 10.94 -17.98
N PRO A 226 10.69 11.51 -17.89
CA PRO A 226 11.18 12.26 -19.03
C PRO A 226 10.98 11.36 -20.26
N GLN A 227 10.46 11.94 -21.33
CA GLN A 227 10.41 11.25 -22.60
C GLN A 227 11.84 10.71 -22.81
N PRO A 228 12.02 9.40 -23.05
CA PRO A 228 13.36 8.82 -23.20
C PRO A 228 13.95 9.33 -24.51
N ASP A 229 14.42 10.58 -24.46
CA ASP A 229 14.91 11.35 -25.58
C ASP A 229 16.27 10.74 -25.97
N GLY A 230 16.33 10.11 -27.14
CA GLY A 230 17.59 9.64 -27.75
C GLY A 230 17.86 8.13 -27.72
N GLU A 231 17.03 7.30 -27.06
CA GLU A 231 17.30 5.86 -26.93
C GLU A 231 16.55 4.95 -27.93
N GLY A 232 15.98 5.50 -29.00
CA GLY A 232 15.21 4.73 -29.99
C GLY A 232 13.84 4.25 -29.49
N TRP A 233 13.37 4.78 -28.36
CA TRP A 233 12.01 4.59 -27.86
C TRP A 233 11.03 5.40 -28.69
N ALA A 234 10.10 4.71 -29.37
CA ALA A 234 8.99 5.34 -30.05
C ALA A 234 7.78 5.38 -29.11
N VAL A 235 7.04 6.50 -29.11
CA VAL A 235 5.70 6.53 -28.52
C VAL A 235 4.88 5.45 -29.21
N VAL A 236 4.27 4.56 -28.43
CA VAL A 236 3.44 3.50 -29.01
C VAL A 236 2.17 4.14 -29.55
N ASN A 237 2.17 4.44 -30.84
CA ASN A 237 1.01 4.92 -31.58
C ASN A 237 0.18 3.71 -32.03
N LYS A 238 -0.27 2.87 -31.09
CA LYS A 238 -1.12 1.71 -31.39
C LYS A 238 -2.59 2.07 -31.20
N LYS A 239 -3.46 1.37 -31.94
CA LYS A 239 -4.90 1.47 -31.75
C LYS A 239 -5.26 0.85 -30.40
N ALA A 240 -6.15 1.53 -29.68
CA ALA A 240 -6.62 1.15 -28.34
C ALA A 240 -7.12 -0.32 -28.22
N ALA A 241 -7.51 -0.97 -29.31
CA ALA A 241 -7.95 -2.36 -29.30
C ALA A 241 -6.82 -3.39 -29.03
N ASP A 242 -5.55 -3.01 -29.16
CA ASP A 242 -4.44 -3.98 -29.18
C ASP A 242 -3.93 -4.39 -27.79
N PHE A 243 -4.42 -3.77 -26.72
CA PHE A 243 -3.88 -3.97 -25.36
C PHE A 243 -4.91 -4.28 -24.28
N SER A 244 -6.16 -3.80 -24.42
CA SER A 244 -7.29 -4.24 -23.62
C SER A 244 -8.20 -5.13 -24.46
N ILE A 245 -8.88 -6.08 -23.80
CA ILE A 245 -9.95 -6.87 -24.42
C ILE A 245 -11.16 -5.95 -24.72
N ASP A 246 -11.28 -4.83 -24.00
CA ASP A 246 -12.29 -3.79 -24.21
C ASP A 246 -11.69 -2.52 -24.87
N PRO A 247 -12.00 -2.28 -26.16
CA PRO A 247 -11.57 -1.07 -26.87
C PRO A 247 -12.14 0.24 -26.32
N MET A 248 -13.24 0.23 -25.56
CA MET A 248 -13.76 1.42 -24.89
C MET A 248 -12.94 1.75 -23.64
N GLU A 249 -12.63 0.74 -22.81
CA GLU A 249 -11.77 0.90 -21.64
C GLU A 249 -10.41 1.48 -22.03
N GLN A 250 -9.77 0.96 -23.09
CA GLN A 250 -8.47 1.49 -23.52
C GLN A 250 -8.56 2.91 -24.07
N ARG A 251 -9.60 3.27 -24.83
CA ARG A 251 -9.81 4.66 -25.28
C ARG A 251 -9.92 5.63 -24.11
N ASN A 252 -10.62 5.24 -23.05
CA ASN A 252 -10.72 6.04 -21.83
C ASN A 252 -9.37 6.17 -21.13
N LEU A 253 -8.58 5.10 -21.07
CA LEU A 253 -7.21 5.13 -20.52
C LEU A 253 -6.28 6.03 -21.33
N ASP A 254 -6.34 5.98 -22.65
CA ASP A 254 -5.54 6.81 -23.55
C ASP A 254 -5.92 8.30 -23.39
N ALA A 255 -7.22 8.61 -23.36
CA ALA A 255 -7.71 9.96 -23.10
C ALA A 255 -7.27 10.49 -21.73
N ALA A 256 -7.37 9.66 -20.68
CA ALA A 256 -6.89 10.01 -19.34
C ALA A 256 -5.37 10.25 -19.31
N LYS A 257 -4.60 9.46 -20.07
CA LYS A 257 -3.15 9.60 -20.16
C LYS A 257 -2.70 10.79 -20.98
N GLU A 258 -3.41 11.13 -22.04
CA GLU A 258 -3.17 12.35 -22.81
C GLU A 258 -3.48 13.59 -21.96
N LEU A 259 -4.58 13.57 -21.21
CA LEU A 259 -4.89 14.61 -20.23
C LEU A 259 -3.77 14.71 -19.18
N GLU A 260 -3.30 13.58 -18.64
CA GLU A 260 -2.16 13.54 -17.72
C GLU A 260 -0.90 14.18 -18.34
N ARG A 261 -0.57 13.88 -19.60
CA ARG A 261 0.57 14.47 -20.33
C ARG A 261 0.45 15.98 -20.46
N GLN A 262 -0.72 16.47 -20.88
CA GLN A 262 -0.99 17.90 -21.00
C GLN A 262 -0.78 18.59 -19.64
N CYS A 263 -1.27 17.99 -18.57
CA CYS A 263 -1.15 18.52 -17.22
C CYS A 263 0.30 18.54 -16.70
N TRP A 264 1.10 17.52 -17.01
CA TRP A 264 2.54 17.53 -16.72
C TRP A 264 3.28 18.57 -17.57
N ALA A 265 2.91 18.75 -18.83
CA ALA A 265 3.49 19.78 -19.69
C ALA A 265 3.18 21.20 -19.17
N ASP A 266 1.92 21.46 -18.82
CA ASP A 266 1.51 22.73 -18.20
C ASP A 266 2.20 22.97 -16.87
N ARG A 267 2.32 21.93 -16.03
CA ARG A 267 3.08 22.01 -14.78
C ARG A 267 4.54 22.39 -15.01
N ARG A 268 5.24 21.72 -15.94
CA ARG A 268 6.63 22.07 -16.29
C ARG A 268 6.74 23.50 -16.81
N ARG A 269 5.78 23.92 -17.65
CA ARG A 269 5.71 25.30 -18.15
C ARG A 269 5.60 26.31 -17.00
N VAL A 270 4.67 26.10 -16.07
CA VAL A 270 4.48 26.97 -14.90
C VAL A 270 5.69 26.96 -13.98
N ASP A 271 6.26 25.79 -13.68
CA ASP A 271 7.46 25.67 -12.85
C ASP A 271 8.64 26.44 -13.50
N SER A 272 8.80 26.36 -14.83
CA SER A 272 9.83 27.12 -15.55
C SER A 272 9.62 28.64 -15.51
N LEU A 273 8.36 29.09 -15.48
CA LEU A 273 8.01 30.51 -15.38
C LEU A 273 8.22 31.01 -13.96
N ALA A 274 7.88 30.20 -12.95
CA ALA A 274 8.13 30.48 -11.54
C ALA A 274 9.63 30.66 -11.26
N LEU A 275 10.47 29.76 -11.76
CA LEU A 275 11.93 29.84 -11.62
C LEU A 275 12.54 31.10 -12.24
N ARG A 276 11.89 31.67 -13.26
CA ARG A 276 12.31 32.91 -13.92
C ARG A 276 11.69 34.18 -13.31
N GLY A 277 10.86 34.06 -12.27
CA GLY A 277 10.06 35.18 -11.76
C GLY A 277 8.98 35.68 -12.74
N GLN A 278 8.73 34.93 -13.80
CA GLN A 278 7.84 35.27 -14.92
C GLN A 278 6.53 34.50 -14.84
N LEU A 279 6.02 34.22 -13.63
CA LEU A 279 4.70 33.60 -13.49
C LEU A 279 3.69 34.32 -14.36
N PRO A 280 2.88 33.58 -15.15
CA PRO A 280 1.99 34.18 -16.13
C PRO A 280 1.08 35.19 -15.43
N LEU A 281 0.73 36.29 -16.10
CA LEU A 281 -0.17 37.32 -15.57
C LEU A 281 -1.45 36.71 -14.96
N GLN A 282 -1.93 35.59 -15.52
CA GLN A 282 -3.07 34.83 -15.00
C GLN A 282 -2.84 34.27 -13.58
N ALA A 283 -1.62 33.89 -13.22
CA ALA A 283 -1.25 33.53 -11.84
C ALA A 283 -1.16 34.75 -10.90
N ARG A 284 -1.17 35.97 -11.47
CA ARG A 284 -1.25 37.25 -10.73
C ARG A 284 -2.67 37.82 -10.72
N ILE A 285 -3.62 37.22 -11.44
CA ILE A 285 -5.00 37.66 -11.48
C ILE A 285 -5.82 36.73 -10.60
N LEU A 286 -6.38 37.28 -9.54
CA LEU A 286 -7.29 36.57 -8.66
C LEU A 286 -8.60 36.20 -9.39
N PRO A 287 -9.32 35.15 -8.95
CA PRO A 287 -10.43 34.62 -9.73
C PRO A 287 -11.60 35.58 -9.87
N ALA A 288 -12.45 35.44 -10.89
CA ALA A 288 -13.67 36.24 -10.91
C ALA A 288 -14.52 35.87 -9.69
N VAL A 289 -15.12 36.87 -9.02
CA VAL A 289 -16.11 36.60 -7.97
C VAL A 289 -17.34 36.02 -8.68
N THR A 290 -17.42 34.70 -8.64
CA THR A 290 -18.53 33.93 -9.20
C THR A 290 -19.47 33.55 -8.07
N ARG A 291 -20.71 33.22 -8.43
CA ARG A 291 -21.72 32.69 -7.50
C ARG A 291 -22.19 31.32 -7.97
N GLN A 292 -21.39 30.61 -8.75
CA GLN A 292 -21.82 29.40 -9.47
C GLN A 292 -21.22 28.13 -8.88
N GLY A 293 -20.38 28.27 -7.85
CA GLY A 293 -19.55 27.19 -7.32
C GLY A 293 -18.37 26.87 -8.24
N ALA A 294 -17.67 27.87 -8.78
CA ALA A 294 -16.57 27.64 -9.73
C ALA A 294 -15.38 26.85 -9.16
N ASN A 295 -15.40 26.47 -7.88
CA ASN A 295 -14.33 25.81 -7.13
C ASN A 295 -13.03 26.61 -7.14
N THR A 296 -13.16 27.93 -6.96
CA THR A 296 -12.04 28.88 -6.96
C THR A 296 -11.83 29.50 -5.58
N VAL A 297 -10.58 29.79 -5.25
CA VAL A 297 -10.18 30.60 -4.09
C VAL A 297 -8.88 31.33 -4.39
N GLY A 298 -8.78 32.56 -3.92
CA GLY A 298 -7.50 33.25 -3.86
C GLY A 298 -7.52 34.52 -3.05
N CYS A 299 -6.34 35.05 -2.75
CA CYS A 299 -6.13 36.35 -2.09
C CYS A 299 -4.80 36.99 -2.49
N LEU A 300 -4.66 38.28 -2.25
CA LEU A 300 -3.39 39.00 -2.31
C LEU A 300 -2.84 39.08 -0.89
N ALA A 301 -1.78 38.33 -0.59
CA ALA A 301 -1.11 38.30 0.72
C ALA A 301 0.23 39.02 0.61
N GLY A 302 0.34 40.20 1.24
CA GLY A 302 1.42 41.13 0.97
C GLY A 302 1.37 41.58 -0.49
N GLU A 303 2.46 41.34 -1.23
CA GLU A 303 2.55 41.60 -2.68
C GLU A 303 2.32 40.35 -3.52
N GLU A 304 2.07 39.20 -2.88
CA GLU A 304 1.96 37.92 -3.57
C GLU A 304 0.52 37.47 -3.76
N VAL A 305 0.23 36.97 -4.96
CA VAL A 305 -1.07 36.40 -5.29
C VAL A 305 -1.08 34.91 -4.95
N TRP A 306 -2.04 34.52 -4.12
CA TRP A 306 -2.32 33.14 -3.76
C TRP A 306 -3.61 32.72 -4.46
N CYS A 307 -3.55 31.77 -5.39
CA CYS A 307 -4.72 31.33 -6.14
C CYS A 307 -4.60 29.88 -6.63
N ASN A 308 -5.71 29.15 -6.64
CA ASN A 308 -5.78 27.74 -7.01
C ASN A 308 -5.76 27.44 -8.53
N TYR A 309 -5.17 28.29 -9.37
CA TYR A 309 -5.26 28.12 -10.83
C TYR A 309 -4.31 27.09 -11.45
N LEU A 310 -3.58 26.35 -10.64
CA LEU A 310 -2.51 25.48 -11.14
C LEU A 310 -2.94 24.02 -11.12
N VAL A 311 -2.62 23.31 -12.20
CA VAL A 311 -2.99 21.90 -12.36
C VAL A 311 -2.21 21.05 -11.36
N LEU A 312 -2.92 20.25 -10.57
CA LEU A 312 -2.33 19.18 -9.76
C LEU A 312 -2.22 17.93 -10.62
N ALA A 313 -1.05 17.77 -11.24
CA ALA A 313 -0.71 16.52 -11.92
C ALA A 313 -0.20 15.49 -10.91
N LYS A 314 -0.89 14.34 -10.81
CA LYS A 314 -0.46 13.14 -10.09
C LYS A 314 -0.39 11.96 -11.08
N PRO A 315 0.39 10.91 -10.81
CA PRO A 315 0.37 9.70 -11.62
C PRO A 315 -1.04 9.13 -11.78
N GLY A 316 -1.54 9.08 -13.01
CA GLY A 316 -2.88 8.58 -13.33
C GLY A 316 -4.04 9.54 -13.02
N GLU A 317 -3.77 10.76 -12.56
CA GLU A 317 -4.80 11.78 -12.32
C GLU A 317 -4.30 13.16 -12.75
N CYS A 318 -5.01 13.76 -13.71
CA CYS A 318 -4.95 15.21 -13.86
C CYS A 318 -6.20 15.83 -13.23
N ARG A 319 -6.00 16.61 -12.18
CA ARG A 319 -7.06 17.44 -11.62
C ARG A 319 -6.60 18.89 -11.69
N GLN A 320 -7.45 19.78 -12.21
CA GLN A 320 -7.29 21.20 -11.90
C GLN A 320 -7.32 21.34 -10.38
N ALA A 321 -6.42 22.13 -9.79
CA ALA A 321 -6.51 22.41 -8.36
C ALA A 321 -7.86 23.08 -8.10
N GLY A 322 -8.81 22.35 -7.54
CA GLY A 322 -10.07 22.89 -7.08
C GLY A 322 -9.93 23.32 -5.63
N ALA A 323 -10.58 24.43 -5.28
CA ALA A 323 -10.92 24.68 -3.90
C ALA A 323 -12.02 23.67 -3.50
N VAL A 324 -11.83 22.99 -2.38
CA VAL A 324 -12.79 22.02 -1.85
C VAL A 324 -13.46 22.64 -0.64
N GLY A 325 -14.79 22.73 -0.70
CA GLY A 325 -15.63 23.08 0.44
C GLY A 325 -16.24 21.83 1.08
N VAL A 326 -16.22 21.76 2.40
CA VAL A 326 -16.96 20.76 3.19
C VAL A 326 -17.85 21.51 4.16
N VAL A 327 -19.11 21.09 4.25
CA VAL A 327 -20.07 21.61 5.22
C VAL A 327 -20.54 20.47 6.12
N GLY A 328 -20.21 20.57 7.40
CA GLY A 328 -20.71 19.66 8.43
C GLY A 328 -22.00 20.20 9.05
N GLU A 329 -22.94 19.31 9.34
CA GLU A 329 -24.16 19.64 10.08
C GLU A 329 -23.93 19.29 11.55
N LYS A 330 -24.00 20.28 12.45
CA LYS A 330 -23.95 20.02 13.89
C LYS A 330 -25.25 19.34 14.35
N PRO A 331 -25.26 18.63 15.51
CA PRO A 331 -26.46 17.96 16.03
C PRO A 331 -27.72 18.85 16.05
N ALA A 332 -28.88 18.18 15.90
CA ALA A 332 -30.14 18.75 15.43
C ALA A 332 -30.78 19.87 16.28
N ASP A 333 -30.28 20.14 17.48
CA ASP A 333 -30.80 21.18 18.37
C ASP A 333 -30.37 22.60 17.94
N GLN A 334 -29.34 22.70 17.10
CA GLN A 334 -28.77 23.95 16.67
C GLN A 334 -28.53 23.89 15.15
N LYS A 335 -29.35 24.60 14.37
CA LYS A 335 -29.20 24.75 12.90
C LYS A 335 -27.90 25.51 12.57
N HIS A 336 -26.76 24.91 12.86
CA HIS A 336 -25.42 25.45 12.70
C HIS A 336 -24.66 24.55 11.75
N PHE A 337 -24.12 25.16 10.72
CA PHE A 337 -23.23 24.49 9.78
C PHE A 337 -21.79 24.81 10.18
N SER A 338 -20.90 23.83 10.17
CA SER A 338 -19.47 24.08 10.07
C SER A 338 -19.11 24.19 8.59
N PHE A 339 -18.15 25.03 8.24
CA PHE A 339 -17.62 25.14 6.88
C PHE A 339 -16.10 25.08 6.91
N MET A 340 -15.54 24.18 6.11
CA MET A 340 -14.11 24.09 5.87
C MET A 340 -13.84 24.24 4.37
N LEU A 341 -12.98 25.18 4.02
CA LEU A 341 -12.46 25.39 2.69
C LEU A 341 -10.98 25.03 2.69
N SER A 342 -10.55 24.20 1.74
CA SER A 342 -9.14 23.91 1.52
C SER A 342 -8.80 24.02 0.05
N ALA A 343 -7.69 24.66 -0.27
CA ALA A 343 -7.10 24.64 -1.59
C ALA A 343 -5.59 24.49 -1.49
N ILE A 344 -5.06 23.54 -2.26
CA ILE A 344 -3.64 23.30 -2.39
C ILE A 344 -3.23 23.74 -3.79
N MET A 345 -2.21 24.57 -3.88
CA MET A 345 -1.62 25.03 -5.13
C MET A 345 -0.11 24.78 -5.10
N ARG A 346 0.51 24.63 -6.27
CA ARG A 346 1.95 24.42 -6.38
C ARG A 346 2.54 25.50 -7.26
N VAL A 347 3.48 26.27 -6.74
CA VAL A 347 4.20 27.32 -7.46
C VAL A 347 5.68 26.92 -7.49
N GLY A 348 6.16 26.39 -8.61
CA GLY A 348 7.51 25.87 -8.71
C GLY A 348 7.72 24.65 -7.80
N ARG A 349 8.64 24.75 -6.84
CA ARG A 349 8.93 23.69 -5.85
C ARG A 349 8.18 23.86 -4.53
N THR A 350 7.29 24.83 -4.46
CA THR A 350 6.59 25.18 -3.23
C THR A 350 5.12 24.84 -3.32
N TYR A 351 4.60 24.16 -2.31
CA TYR A 351 3.18 23.91 -2.13
C TYR A 351 2.60 24.98 -1.22
N ARG A 352 1.64 25.73 -1.75
CA ARG A 352 0.88 26.72 -1.00
C ARG A 352 -0.48 26.15 -0.64
N THR A 353 -0.92 26.39 0.59
CA THR A 353 -2.26 25.97 1.02
C THR A 353 -3.02 27.18 1.54
N ILE A 354 -4.28 27.31 1.13
CA ILE A 354 -5.26 28.21 1.74
C ILE A 354 -6.26 27.32 2.46
N ASN A 355 -6.37 27.48 3.77
CA ASN A 355 -7.40 26.85 4.57
C ASN A 355 -8.24 27.92 5.26
N LEU A 356 -9.55 27.86 5.13
CA LEU A 356 -10.49 28.73 5.83
C LEU A 356 -11.49 27.85 6.57
N VAL A 357 -11.60 28.06 7.87
CA VAL A 357 -12.49 27.31 8.75
C VAL A 357 -13.48 28.27 9.38
N LEU A 358 -14.76 27.93 9.32
CA LEU A 358 -15.84 28.57 10.04
C LEU A 358 -16.55 27.50 10.88
N PRO A 359 -16.42 27.52 12.20
CA PRO A 359 -17.04 26.54 13.08
C PRO A 359 -18.57 26.65 13.07
N GLU A 360 -19.10 27.84 12.77
CA GLU A 360 -20.51 28.18 12.84
C GLU A 360 -20.86 29.15 11.70
N VAL A 361 -21.68 28.66 10.77
CA VAL A 361 -22.22 29.39 9.64
C VAL A 361 -23.74 29.45 9.81
N HIS A 362 -24.24 30.67 10.01
CA HIS A 362 -25.67 30.94 10.19
C HIS A 362 -26.35 31.42 8.89
N GLY A 363 -25.58 31.54 7.80
CA GLY A 363 -26.04 32.00 6.50
C GLY A 363 -25.20 33.16 5.96
N LEU A 364 -25.85 34.05 5.22
CA LEU A 364 -25.21 35.27 4.71
C LEU A 364 -24.82 36.18 5.86
N GLY A 365 -23.66 36.84 5.77
CA GLY A 365 -23.23 37.78 6.79
C GLY A 365 -21.73 37.96 6.90
N THR A 366 -21.33 38.78 7.86
CA THR A 366 -19.93 39.07 8.19
C THR A 366 -19.51 38.27 9.41
N TYR A 367 -18.45 37.49 9.24
CA TYR A 367 -17.82 36.65 10.24
C TYR A 367 -16.46 37.25 10.59
N LYS A 368 -16.14 37.25 11.89
CA LYS A 368 -14.79 37.64 12.35
C LYS A 368 -13.88 36.42 12.26
N LEU A 369 -12.67 36.63 11.76
CA LEU A 369 -11.62 35.63 11.70
C LEU A 369 -10.54 35.97 12.75
N GLY A 370 -9.98 34.95 13.38
CA GLY A 370 -8.94 35.04 14.40
C GLY A 370 -9.42 34.44 15.73
N ASN A 371 -8.60 33.55 16.30
CA ASN A 371 -8.88 32.95 17.60
C ASN A 371 -8.48 33.89 18.74
N ASP A 372 -9.25 33.85 19.84
CA ASP A 372 -8.99 34.60 21.07
C ASP A 372 -7.79 34.07 21.87
N LYS A 373 -7.41 32.81 21.65
CA LYS A 373 -6.22 32.21 22.23
C LYS A 373 -5.18 31.94 21.16
N TYR A 374 -3.92 32.30 21.44
CA TYR A 374 -2.72 31.93 20.67
C TYR A 374 -2.50 30.41 20.58
N GLU A 375 -3.35 29.61 21.21
CA GLU A 375 -3.35 28.15 21.12
C GLU A 375 -3.97 27.73 19.77
N THR A 376 -3.07 27.46 18.83
CA THR A 376 -3.23 27.03 17.44
C THR A 376 -4.07 25.77 17.19
N THR A 377 -4.72 25.22 18.20
CA THR A 377 -5.35 23.90 18.12
C THR A 377 -6.78 23.84 18.60
N SER A 378 -7.42 24.94 19.02
CA SER A 378 -8.88 24.88 19.21
C SER A 378 -9.53 24.74 17.83
N PRO A 379 -10.10 23.57 17.49
CA PRO A 379 -10.70 23.34 16.17
C PRO A 379 -11.99 24.17 15.97
N MET A 380 -12.35 24.99 16.97
CA MET A 380 -13.64 25.64 17.10
C MET A 380 -13.61 27.15 16.82
N ALA A 381 -12.49 27.73 16.41
CA ALA A 381 -12.43 29.17 16.08
C ALA A 381 -12.42 29.41 14.57
N ALA A 382 -13.11 30.47 14.14
CA ALA A 382 -13.09 30.92 12.75
C ALA A 382 -11.70 31.45 12.39
N HIS A 383 -11.04 30.88 11.39
CA HIS A 383 -9.69 31.28 11.03
C HIS A 383 -9.37 31.07 9.55
N LEU A 384 -8.43 31.87 9.04
CA LEU A 384 -7.78 31.68 7.74
C LEU A 384 -6.31 31.33 8.00
N THR A 385 -5.85 30.25 7.38
CA THR A 385 -4.46 29.81 7.42
C THR A 385 -3.90 29.77 6.01
N LEU A 386 -2.73 30.38 5.83
CA LEU A 386 -1.89 30.25 4.64
C LEU A 386 -0.66 29.43 5.02
N SER A 387 -0.25 28.47 4.20
CA SER A 387 0.99 27.74 4.43
C SER A 387 1.82 27.65 3.17
N ASP A 388 3.14 27.77 3.30
CA ASP A 388 4.11 27.66 2.21
C ASP A 388 5.07 26.51 2.55
N THR A 389 4.84 25.35 1.95
CA THR A 389 5.65 24.14 2.15
C THR A 389 6.65 24.01 1.02
N LYS A 390 7.92 24.26 1.30
CA LYS A 390 9.03 24.14 0.34
C LYS A 390 9.57 22.72 0.40
N GLN A 391 9.60 22.05 -0.75
CA GLN A 391 10.22 20.74 -0.86
C GLN A 391 11.69 20.91 -1.28
N VAL A 392 12.60 20.74 -0.34
CA VAL A 392 14.05 20.65 -0.57
C VAL A 392 14.42 19.16 -0.56
N GLU A 393 15.39 18.75 -1.36
CA GLU A 393 15.72 17.36 -1.74
C GLU A 393 15.56 16.28 -0.65
N TYR A 394 15.88 16.61 0.60
CA TYR A 394 15.70 15.71 1.76
C TYR A 394 14.98 16.35 2.97
N SER A 395 14.41 17.55 2.81
CA SER A 395 13.76 18.25 3.92
C SER A 395 12.56 19.08 3.43
N THR A 396 11.49 19.07 4.22
CA THR A 396 10.32 19.91 4.01
C THR A 396 10.29 21.00 5.07
N THR A 397 10.44 22.25 4.64
CA THR A 397 10.17 23.40 5.52
C THR A 397 8.77 23.91 5.24
N THR A 398 8.00 24.18 6.29
CA THR A 398 6.67 24.77 6.14
C THR A 398 6.57 26.03 6.98
N ASP A 399 6.34 27.16 6.31
CA ASP A 399 5.96 28.40 6.96
C ASP A 399 4.43 28.41 7.10
N HIS A 400 3.94 28.65 8.31
CA HIS A 400 2.51 28.65 8.63
C HIS A 400 2.08 30.03 9.12
N TYR A 401 1.12 30.63 8.42
CA TYR A 401 0.54 31.92 8.75
C TYR A 401 -0.93 31.76 9.06
N THR A 402 -1.43 32.39 10.11
CA THR A 402 -2.86 32.34 10.42
C THR A 402 -3.38 33.65 10.98
N THR A 403 -4.68 33.89 10.85
CA THR A 403 -5.36 35.03 11.43
C THR A 403 -5.33 34.96 12.97
N VAL A 404 -4.99 36.07 13.61
CA VAL A 404 -4.93 36.19 15.08
C VAL A 404 -5.79 37.37 15.56
N ARG A 405 -6.38 37.30 16.76
CA ARG A 405 -7.28 38.34 17.29
C ARG A 405 -6.68 39.75 17.25
N ARG A 406 -5.37 39.88 17.49
CA ARG A 406 -4.66 41.18 17.51
C ARG A 406 -4.84 41.95 16.18
N PHE A 407 -4.99 41.24 15.07
CA PHE A 407 -5.18 41.82 13.75
C PHE A 407 -6.55 41.41 13.21
N PRO A 408 -7.58 42.27 13.40
CA PRO A 408 -8.95 41.91 13.08
C PRO A 408 -9.07 41.56 11.60
N SER A 409 -9.57 40.35 11.36
CA SER A 409 -9.78 39.81 10.02
C SER A 409 -11.27 39.51 9.84
N THR A 410 -11.76 39.66 8.63
CA THR A 410 -13.19 39.56 8.32
C THR A 410 -13.40 38.67 7.11
N LEU A 411 -14.47 37.89 7.17
CA LEU A 411 -15.03 37.13 6.06
C LEU A 411 -16.47 37.58 5.86
N ILE A 412 -16.88 37.78 4.62
CA ILE A 412 -18.27 38.06 4.26
C ILE A 412 -18.76 36.94 3.35
N ILE A 413 -19.74 36.17 3.81
CA ILE A 413 -20.43 35.18 2.99
C ILE A 413 -21.47 35.90 2.15
N THR A 414 -21.28 35.86 0.84
CA THR A 414 -22.11 36.57 -0.16
C THR A 414 -23.13 35.66 -0.83
N ARG A 415 -22.91 34.34 -0.77
CA ARG A 415 -23.87 33.31 -1.17
C ARG A 415 -23.72 32.10 -0.26
N PHE A 416 -24.83 31.55 0.20
CA PHE A 416 -24.91 30.25 0.87
C PHE A 416 -26.20 29.57 0.43
N ASP A 417 -26.07 28.66 -0.53
CA ASP A 417 -27.18 27.97 -1.18
C ASP A 417 -27.10 26.48 -0.83
N THR A 418 -27.99 26.03 0.04
CA THR A 418 -28.01 24.65 0.53
C THR A 418 -28.59 23.65 -0.47
N THR A 419 -29.32 24.14 -1.48
CA THR A 419 -29.92 23.31 -2.52
C THR A 419 -28.90 23.06 -3.64
N ALA A 420 -28.30 24.12 -4.16
CA ALA A 420 -27.23 24.03 -5.15
C ALA A 420 -25.89 23.59 -4.54
N ARG A 421 -25.77 23.58 -3.21
CA ARG A 421 -24.55 23.32 -2.44
C ARG A 421 -23.40 24.25 -2.81
N VAL A 422 -23.71 25.54 -2.93
CA VAL A 422 -22.74 26.59 -3.27
C VAL A 422 -22.53 27.53 -2.10
N ILE A 423 -21.27 27.83 -1.80
CA ILE A 423 -20.90 28.88 -0.84
C ILE A 423 -19.82 29.77 -1.45
N SER A 424 -20.04 31.09 -1.37
CA SER A 424 -19.15 32.09 -1.96
C SER A 424 -18.97 33.26 -1.00
N GLY A 425 -17.77 33.81 -0.94
CA GLY A 425 -17.46 34.88 0.00
C GLY A 425 -16.21 35.66 -0.34
N ILE A 426 -16.01 36.74 0.41
CA ILE A 426 -14.83 37.61 0.35
C ILE A 426 -14.20 37.74 1.72
N PHE A 427 -12.88 37.69 1.82
CA PHE A 427 -12.16 37.82 3.08
C PHE A 427 -11.01 38.84 2.98
N ARG A 428 -10.74 39.51 4.09
CA ARG A 428 -9.68 40.51 4.23
C ARG A 428 -9.21 40.60 5.68
N GLY A 429 -7.96 40.97 5.90
CA GLY A 429 -7.39 41.11 7.24
C GLY A 429 -5.88 40.96 7.21
N SER A 430 -5.32 40.29 8.21
CA SER A 430 -3.90 39.95 8.24
C SER A 430 -3.68 38.57 8.82
N VAL A 431 -2.62 37.91 8.35
CA VAL A 431 -2.13 36.64 8.91
C VAL A 431 -0.73 36.84 9.50
N CYS A 432 -0.37 36.07 10.52
CA CYS A 432 0.94 36.14 11.18
C CYS A 432 1.58 34.76 11.27
N ASP A 433 2.91 34.71 11.18
CA ASP A 433 3.68 33.51 11.54
C ASP A 433 3.69 33.37 13.07
N ILE A 434 2.92 32.43 13.59
CA ILE A 434 2.79 32.20 15.04
C ILE A 434 4.10 31.70 15.65
N SER A 435 4.88 30.92 14.89
CA SER A 435 6.11 30.30 15.41
C SER A 435 7.21 31.33 15.66
N LYS A 436 7.20 32.43 14.90
CA LYS A 436 8.25 33.46 14.95
C LYS A 436 7.77 34.77 15.60
N ASN A 437 6.52 34.84 16.04
CA ASN A 437 5.86 36.10 16.42
C ASN A 437 6.10 37.20 15.35
N GLY A 438 5.98 36.80 14.08
CA GLY A 438 6.38 37.63 12.95
C GLY A 438 5.41 38.78 12.68
N ASP A 439 5.85 39.73 11.85
CA ASP A 439 5.04 40.85 11.42
C ASP A 439 3.76 40.38 10.68
N PRO A 440 2.65 41.12 10.81
CA PRO A 440 1.42 40.79 10.11
C PRO A 440 1.59 40.95 8.59
N ILE A 441 1.22 39.91 7.84
CA ILE A 441 1.12 39.94 6.38
C ILE A 441 -0.32 40.33 6.04
N PRO A 442 -0.55 41.49 5.37
CA PRO A 442 -1.88 41.91 5.00
C PRO A 442 -2.46 40.97 3.95
N VAL A 443 -3.69 40.51 4.17
CA VAL A 443 -4.47 39.72 3.22
C VAL A 443 -5.59 40.58 2.67
N THR A 444 -5.51 40.90 1.39
CA THR A 444 -6.47 41.76 0.69
C THR A 444 -7.10 41.02 -0.49
N GLN A 445 -8.26 41.51 -0.94
CA GLN A 445 -8.97 40.98 -2.11
C GLN A 445 -9.28 39.48 -2.08
N GLY A 446 -9.30 38.87 -0.88
CA GLY A 446 -9.58 37.46 -0.69
C GLY A 446 -11.00 37.13 -1.15
N ARG A 447 -11.13 36.01 -1.88
CA ARG A 447 -12.40 35.57 -2.44
C ARG A 447 -12.42 34.08 -2.71
N PHE A 448 -13.60 33.48 -2.61
CA PHE A 448 -13.85 32.09 -2.99
C PHE A 448 -15.26 31.90 -3.53
N ASP A 449 -15.41 30.88 -4.37
CA ASP A 449 -16.69 30.37 -4.86
C ASP A 449 -16.57 28.86 -5.05
N VAL A 450 -17.25 28.07 -4.20
CA VAL A 450 -17.07 26.61 -4.18
C VAL A 450 -18.40 25.86 -4.14
N HIS A 451 -18.44 24.74 -4.86
CA HIS A 451 -19.38 23.64 -4.57
C HIS A 451 -18.87 22.89 -3.35
N TYR A 452 -19.72 22.77 -2.34
CA TYR A 452 -19.37 22.07 -1.11
C TYR A 452 -20.03 20.69 -1.03
N TYR A 453 -19.38 19.78 -0.32
CA TYR A 453 -19.90 18.47 0.01
C TYR A 453 -20.40 18.45 1.46
N LYS A 454 -21.39 17.61 1.75
CA LYS A 454 -21.72 17.30 3.15
C LYS A 454 -20.69 16.32 3.68
N GLU A 455 -20.20 16.57 4.90
CA GLU A 455 -19.29 15.65 5.62
C GLU A 455 -19.94 14.28 5.87
#